data_AF-A0A8J6MDW6-F1
#
_entry.id   AF-A0A8J6MDW6-F1
#
_cell.length_a   1.000
_cell.length_b   1.000
_cell.length_c   1.000
_cell.angle_alpha   90.00
_cell.angle_beta   90.00
_cell.angle_gamma   90.00
#
_symmetry.space_group_name_H-M   'P 1'
#
loop_
_entity.id
_entity.type
_entity.pdbx_description
1 polymer ?
#
loop_
_entity_poly.entity_id
_entity_poly.type
_entity_poly.pdbx_seq_one_letter_code
_entity_poly.pdbx_strand_id
1 'polypeptide(L)'
;MNFMTLVLTGALLLSACAAPMEPPAQDTDSAPAVTRPADEVDVFQDESAYVTGGDQDYEDFTLDHVLHSDRHADIHYNLYVPESYDGSRPYAIFFTLPGWEGLYFQGVGMNIRAERFGFEAQKYHTDMIVVAPQLSGWGETSADETIALVEYFLSHYNIDRERVYLNGFSGGGETLSLVLAKRPELFTAALHCSSQWDGDLAPLAESRTPLYLVIGESDEYYGSQPAAQAYDALRALYTEKGLTEAEISALLVLDVKDQTYFTSRGLTNQHMGGGLFASDEEIMGWLFGHGEKEDVISLTSETATADVVARPAFEGFGQFLFPLRYNTLNTGMTLSEIDSLLPYHDHIRVETTIDVLTAMEDNAVSGARIFYDIYSDVEKAADPIKENTGLFFFRGDPDAPFAIVSAGGGFSYVGSIHESFPHALELSRRGYNAFALQYRTGGADVACEDLAAAISFVFAHAGELGVSTECYSLWGGSAGARMAAYLGSYGPAAFGGDDLPRPGAVVMQYTGHSDYTKNDPPTYVCVGEDDGIASWRTMEQRTNHLKALGIETEFHKYPDLGHGFGLGIGTSAEGWLDDALAFWQTQIETTGGTV
;
A
#
# COMPACT_ATOMS: atom_id res chain seq x y z
N MET A 1 33.24 -91.95 -14.56
CA MET A 1 34.31 -90.95 -14.38
C MET A 1 33.77 -89.89 -13.42
N ASN A 2 34.53 -89.67 -12.34
CA ASN A 2 34.32 -88.81 -11.16
C ASN A 2 33.62 -87.45 -11.39
N PHE A 3 33.10 -86.69 -10.43
CA PHE A 3 32.45 -86.83 -9.09
C PHE A 3 32.29 -85.36 -8.60
N MET A 4 31.16 -85.02 -7.94
CA MET A 4 30.97 -83.95 -6.95
C MET A 4 30.66 -82.46 -7.32
N THR A 5 29.39 -82.11 -7.04
CA THR A 5 28.82 -81.02 -6.19
C THR A 5 28.71 -79.53 -6.58
N LEU A 6 27.43 -79.11 -6.62
CA LEU A 6 26.72 -78.00 -5.93
C LEU A 6 26.96 -76.52 -6.33
N VAL A 7 25.86 -75.75 -6.55
CA VAL A 7 25.41 -74.60 -5.71
C VAL A 7 24.15 -73.89 -6.29
N LEU A 8 23.22 -73.59 -5.36
CA LEU A 8 22.05 -72.67 -5.22
C LEU A 8 21.59 -71.78 -6.40
N THR A 9 20.30 -71.67 -6.81
CA THR A 9 18.98 -71.27 -6.21
C THR A 9 18.73 -69.78 -5.99
N GLY A 10 17.59 -69.29 -6.52
CA GLY A 10 16.84 -68.16 -5.96
C GLY A 10 15.82 -67.51 -6.90
N ALA A 11 14.56 -67.96 -6.90
CA ALA A 11 13.43 -67.22 -7.49
C ALA A 11 12.12 -67.45 -6.70
N LEU A 12 11.57 -66.32 -6.22
CA LEU A 12 10.17 -65.94 -5.97
C LEU A 12 9.18 -66.88 -5.26
N LEU A 13 8.57 -66.38 -4.17
CA LEU A 13 7.11 -66.25 -3.96
C LEU A 13 6.77 -65.51 -2.63
N LEU A 14 5.80 -64.57 -2.74
CA LEU A 14 4.82 -64.02 -1.78
C LEU A 14 4.95 -64.23 -0.24
N SER A 15 4.95 -63.14 0.55
CA SER A 15 3.85 -62.71 1.47
C SER A 15 4.28 -61.61 2.48
N ALA A 16 3.40 -60.61 2.66
CA ALA A 16 3.07 -59.79 3.85
C ALA A 16 4.15 -59.21 4.80
N CYS A 17 4.08 -57.89 5.05
CA CYS A 17 3.84 -57.27 6.37
C CYS A 17 3.75 -55.72 6.27
N ALA A 18 2.96 -55.11 7.16
CA ALA A 18 2.44 -53.75 7.14
C ALA A 18 3.41 -52.64 7.62
N ALA A 19 3.16 -51.39 7.19
CA ALA A 19 3.25 -50.11 7.95
C ALA A 19 2.88 -48.92 7.00
N PRO A 20 2.70 -47.67 7.51
CA PRO A 20 1.47 -47.07 8.04
C PRO A 20 0.80 -46.05 7.08
N MET A 21 -0.43 -45.64 7.41
CA MET A 21 -1.21 -44.59 6.73
C MET A 21 -0.50 -43.22 6.79
N GLU A 22 -0.30 -42.61 5.62
CA GLU A 22 -0.08 -41.16 5.49
C GLU A 22 -1.44 -40.41 5.58
N PRO A 23 -1.48 -39.22 6.22
CA PRO A 23 -2.66 -38.36 6.18
C PRO A 23 -2.84 -37.78 4.77
N PRO A 24 -4.09 -37.55 4.30
CA PRO A 24 -4.32 -36.97 3.00
C PRO A 24 -3.86 -35.51 2.98
N ALA A 25 -3.27 -35.12 1.84
CA ALA A 25 -2.79 -33.77 1.54
C ALA A 25 -3.87 -32.71 1.80
N GLN A 26 -3.47 -31.61 2.43
CA GLN A 26 -4.26 -30.38 2.47
C GLN A 26 -4.25 -29.79 1.06
N ASP A 27 -5.34 -29.98 0.32
CA ASP A 27 -5.67 -29.13 -0.82
C ASP A 27 -6.01 -27.74 -0.24
N THR A 28 -5.07 -26.81 -0.36
CA THR A 28 -5.32 -25.38 -0.17
C THR A 28 -6.01 -24.86 -1.43
N ASP A 29 -7.30 -25.16 -1.57
CA ASP A 29 -8.16 -24.45 -2.53
C ASP A 29 -8.52 -23.11 -1.85
N SER A 30 -7.87 -22.05 -2.30
CA SER A 30 -8.20 -20.68 -1.93
C SER A 30 -9.66 -20.40 -2.28
N ALA A 31 -10.38 -19.83 -1.32
CA ALA A 31 -11.75 -19.40 -1.53
C ALA A 31 -11.79 -18.41 -2.72
N PRO A 32 -12.83 -18.46 -3.58
CA PRO A 32 -12.90 -17.59 -4.74
C PRO A 32 -13.00 -16.13 -4.28
N ALA A 33 -12.00 -15.33 -4.65
CA ALA A 33 -12.04 -13.88 -4.50
C ALA A 33 -13.25 -13.34 -5.28
N VAL A 34 -14.27 -12.89 -4.54
CA VAL A 34 -15.39 -12.14 -5.10
C VAL A 34 -14.86 -10.74 -5.39
N THR A 35 -14.42 -10.52 -6.63
CA THR A 35 -14.03 -9.20 -7.11
C THR A 35 -15.27 -8.29 -7.17
N ARG A 36 -15.32 -7.28 -6.30
CA ARG A 36 -16.32 -6.20 -6.38
C ARG A 36 -15.91 -5.24 -7.51
N PRO A 37 -16.84 -4.79 -8.36
CA PRO A 37 -16.61 -3.61 -9.19
C PRO A 37 -16.51 -2.39 -8.25
N ALA A 38 -15.43 -1.62 -8.35
CA ALA A 38 -15.13 -0.49 -7.47
C ALA A 38 -16.00 0.76 -7.73
N ASP A 39 -16.84 0.78 -8.78
CA ASP A 39 -17.37 2.03 -9.35
C ASP A 39 -18.88 2.29 -9.17
N GLU A 40 -19.64 1.48 -8.43
CA GLU A 40 -21.09 1.68 -8.24
C GLU A 40 -21.54 1.59 -6.77
N VAL A 41 -20.99 2.43 -5.89
CA VAL A 41 -21.63 2.71 -4.59
C VAL A 41 -22.06 4.18 -4.59
N ASP A 42 -23.36 4.38 -4.37
CA ASP A 42 -24.05 5.67 -4.44
C ASP A 42 -23.26 6.79 -3.76
N VAL A 43 -22.93 7.83 -4.54
CA VAL A 43 -22.25 9.04 -4.07
C VAL A 43 -23.13 9.66 -2.99
N PHE A 44 -22.59 10.08 -1.84
CA PHE A 44 -23.35 10.80 -0.81
C PHE A 44 -24.12 11.97 -1.46
N GLN A 45 -25.46 11.85 -1.54
CA GLN A 45 -26.28 12.70 -2.40
C GLN A 45 -26.85 13.94 -1.69
N ASP A 46 -26.28 14.33 -0.55
CA ASP A 46 -26.76 15.47 0.22
C ASP A 46 -25.83 16.67 0.13
N GLU A 47 -26.03 17.49 -0.90
CA GLU A 47 -25.30 18.74 -1.12
C GLU A 47 -25.53 19.80 -0.02
N SER A 48 -26.55 19.62 0.84
CA SER A 48 -26.81 20.53 1.95
C SER A 48 -25.91 20.26 3.17
N ALA A 49 -25.24 19.10 3.21
CA ALA A 49 -24.58 18.65 4.42
C ALA A 49 -23.26 19.39 4.69
N TYR A 50 -23.02 19.72 5.95
CA TYR A 50 -21.76 20.29 6.41
C TYR A 50 -21.49 19.91 7.86
N VAL A 51 -20.21 19.94 8.26
CA VAL A 51 -19.79 19.58 9.61
C VAL A 51 -19.44 20.83 10.43
N THR A 52 -19.98 20.89 11.65
CA THR A 52 -19.43 21.72 12.72
C THR A 52 -18.43 20.88 13.51
N GLY A 53 -17.17 21.33 13.55
CA GLY A 53 -16.11 20.61 14.26
C GLY A 53 -16.30 20.61 15.77
N GLY A 54 -15.91 19.51 16.41
CA GLY A 54 -15.93 19.34 17.86
C GLY A 54 -15.11 20.40 18.61
N ASP A 55 -15.52 20.72 19.84
CA ASP A 55 -14.94 21.79 20.66
C ASP A 55 -14.25 21.31 21.95
N GLN A 56 -14.22 20.00 22.17
CA GLN A 56 -13.69 19.34 23.36
C GLN A 56 -12.86 18.12 23.00
N ASP A 57 -11.83 17.83 23.79
CA ASP A 57 -11.01 16.63 23.65
C ASP A 57 -11.21 15.69 24.83
N TYR A 58 -11.17 14.39 24.57
CA TYR A 58 -11.07 13.36 25.59
C TYR A 58 -10.18 12.22 25.13
N GLU A 59 -9.04 12.09 25.81
CA GLU A 59 -7.95 11.19 25.37
C GLU A 59 -7.62 11.52 23.90
N ASP A 60 -7.68 10.54 23.01
CA ASP A 60 -7.33 10.73 21.60
C ASP A 60 -8.52 11.20 20.73
N PHE A 61 -9.72 11.36 21.30
CA PHE A 61 -10.92 11.74 20.56
C PHE A 61 -11.22 13.24 20.68
N THR A 62 -11.58 13.83 19.54
CA THR A 62 -12.30 15.11 19.48
C THR A 62 -13.80 14.83 19.61
N LEU A 63 -14.47 15.54 20.51
CA LEU A 63 -15.84 15.30 20.92
C LEU A 63 -16.83 16.30 20.31
N ASP A 64 -18.05 15.83 20.10
CA ASP A 64 -19.22 16.64 19.71
C ASP A 64 -19.11 17.29 18.33
N HIS A 65 -18.56 16.57 17.35
CA HIS A 65 -18.75 16.96 15.96
C HIS A 65 -20.22 16.80 15.58
N VAL A 66 -20.71 17.68 14.71
CA VAL A 66 -22.10 17.68 14.28
C VAL A 66 -22.17 17.69 12.77
N LEU A 67 -22.75 16.63 12.19
CA LEU A 67 -23.14 16.60 10.79
C LEU A 67 -24.55 17.21 10.67
N HIS A 68 -24.63 18.34 9.98
CA HIS A 68 -25.88 19.01 9.65
C HIS A 68 -26.37 18.55 8.28
N SER A 69 -27.68 18.40 8.11
CA SER A 69 -28.33 17.99 6.86
C SER A 69 -29.77 18.48 6.84
N ASP A 70 -30.33 18.83 5.68
CA ASP A 70 -31.77 19.11 5.55
C ASP A 70 -32.64 17.84 5.66
N ARG A 71 -32.03 16.65 5.55
CA ARG A 71 -32.71 15.34 5.54
C ARG A 71 -32.80 14.71 6.93
N HIS A 72 -31.87 15.03 7.81
CA HIS A 72 -31.75 14.44 9.15
C HIS A 72 -31.74 15.52 10.22
N ALA A 73 -31.97 15.12 11.47
CA ALA A 73 -31.63 15.99 12.59
C ALA A 73 -30.10 16.10 12.70
N ASP A 74 -29.62 17.03 13.54
CA ASP A 74 -28.19 17.16 13.84
C ASP A 74 -27.64 15.81 14.36
N ILE A 75 -26.67 15.26 13.63
CA ILE A 75 -26.05 13.97 13.96
C ILE A 75 -24.77 14.24 14.72
N HIS A 76 -24.80 14.00 16.03
CA HIS A 76 -23.65 14.16 16.91
C HIS A 76 -22.74 12.93 16.85
N TYR A 77 -21.42 13.13 16.80
CA TYR A 77 -20.45 12.05 16.83
C TYR A 77 -19.11 12.50 17.43
N ASN A 78 -18.35 11.52 17.92
CA ASN A 78 -16.98 11.73 18.38
C ASN A 78 -16.02 11.09 17.40
N LEU A 79 -14.84 11.70 17.23
CA LEU A 79 -13.94 11.38 16.13
C LEU A 79 -12.50 11.25 16.61
N TYR A 80 -11.88 10.14 16.23
CA TYR A 80 -10.43 9.95 16.25
C TYR A 80 -9.93 9.89 14.80
N VAL A 81 -8.94 10.73 14.49
CA VAL A 81 -8.20 10.71 13.23
C VAL A 81 -6.72 10.55 13.60
N PRO A 82 -6.00 9.53 13.09
CA PRO A 82 -4.58 9.38 13.35
C PRO A 82 -3.78 10.61 12.89
N GLU A 83 -2.73 10.98 13.63
CA GLU A 83 -1.85 12.10 13.24
C GLU A 83 -1.22 11.93 11.85
N SER A 84 -1.08 10.67 11.40
CA SER A 84 -0.54 10.29 10.10
C SER A 84 -1.53 10.53 8.94
N TYR A 85 -2.80 10.85 9.21
CA TYR A 85 -3.80 11.04 8.17
C TYR A 85 -3.70 12.43 7.54
N ASP A 86 -3.23 12.49 6.29
CA ASP A 86 -3.14 13.70 5.47
C ASP A 86 -4.02 13.65 4.21
N GLY A 87 -4.79 12.57 4.04
CA GLY A 87 -5.66 12.32 2.88
C GLY A 87 -4.94 11.78 1.63
N SER A 88 -3.62 11.61 1.65
CA SER A 88 -2.84 11.15 0.48
C SER A 88 -3.03 9.67 0.14
N ARG A 89 -3.35 8.84 1.15
CA ARG A 89 -3.61 7.40 1.00
C ARG A 89 -4.91 6.98 1.71
N PRO A 90 -5.55 5.88 1.29
CA PRO A 90 -6.77 5.39 1.92
C PRO A 90 -6.50 4.80 3.32
N TYR A 91 -7.38 5.07 4.29
CA TYR A 91 -7.32 4.56 5.67
C TYR A 91 -8.50 3.64 5.96
N ALA A 92 -8.35 2.68 6.88
CA ALA A 92 -9.53 2.01 7.45
C ALA A 92 -10.44 3.00 8.16
N ILE A 93 -11.70 2.61 8.29
CA ILE A 93 -12.64 3.31 9.14
C ILE A 93 -13.47 2.35 9.99
N PHE A 94 -13.68 2.71 11.25
CA PHE A 94 -14.48 1.95 12.19
C PHE A 94 -15.58 2.80 12.81
N PHE A 95 -16.82 2.31 12.74
CA PHE A 95 -17.99 2.92 13.36
C PHE A 95 -18.43 2.11 14.58
N THR A 96 -18.53 2.75 15.76
CA THR A 96 -18.97 2.09 17.00
C THR A 96 -20.25 2.72 17.56
N LEU A 97 -21.33 1.94 17.55
CA LEU A 97 -22.66 2.35 17.99
C LEU A 97 -22.89 1.97 19.46
N PRO A 98 -23.14 2.95 20.34
CA PRO A 98 -23.17 2.71 21.77
C PRO A 98 -24.47 2.06 22.26
N GLY A 99 -24.40 1.50 23.46
CA GLY A 99 -25.56 1.15 24.28
C GLY A 99 -26.26 2.37 24.87
N TRP A 100 -27.25 2.11 25.73
CA TRP A 100 -28.11 3.14 26.34
C TRP A 100 -27.32 4.22 27.10
N GLU A 101 -26.24 3.86 27.80
CA GLU A 101 -25.41 4.82 28.54
C GLU A 101 -24.62 5.78 27.64
N GLY A 102 -24.47 5.47 26.35
CA GLY A 102 -23.72 6.30 25.41
C GLY A 102 -24.57 7.22 24.53
N LEU A 103 -25.91 7.11 24.55
CA LEU A 103 -26.79 7.94 23.73
C LEU A 103 -26.68 9.43 24.06
N TYR A 104 -27.00 10.31 23.10
CA TYR A 104 -26.72 11.74 23.20
C TYR A 104 -27.30 12.42 24.45
N PHE A 105 -28.52 12.03 24.83
CA PHE A 105 -29.21 12.60 25.99
C PHE A 105 -28.56 12.24 27.35
N GLN A 106 -27.59 11.32 27.37
CA GLN A 106 -26.78 11.00 28.56
C GLN A 106 -25.70 12.06 28.83
N GLY A 107 -25.37 12.85 27.81
CA GLY A 107 -24.33 13.88 27.85
C GLY A 107 -23.28 13.65 26.77
N VAL A 108 -22.68 14.75 26.33
CA VAL A 108 -21.65 14.78 25.28
C VAL A 108 -20.47 13.86 25.63
N GLY A 109 -20.10 12.98 24.70
CA GLY A 109 -18.96 12.09 24.82
C GLY A 109 -19.15 10.89 25.76
N MET A 110 -20.37 10.64 26.24
CA MET A 110 -20.63 9.52 27.16
C MET A 110 -20.39 8.16 26.51
N ASN A 111 -20.62 7.99 25.21
CA ASN A 111 -20.30 6.74 24.49
C ASN A 111 -18.80 6.41 24.57
N ILE A 112 -17.91 7.37 24.29
CA ILE A 112 -16.46 7.18 24.39
C ILE A 112 -16.02 6.95 25.85
N ARG A 113 -16.72 7.53 26.83
CA ARG A 113 -16.39 7.35 28.25
C ARG A 113 -16.86 6.02 28.83
N ALA A 114 -17.98 5.51 28.33
CA ALA A 114 -18.62 4.30 28.84
C ALA A 114 -18.08 3.03 28.18
N GLU A 115 -17.70 3.11 26.90
CA GLU A 115 -17.39 1.95 26.07
C GLU A 115 -16.00 2.06 25.44
N ARG A 116 -15.26 0.95 25.43
CA ARG A 116 -13.85 0.94 25.00
C ARG A 116 -13.61 0.56 23.55
N PHE A 117 -14.65 0.17 22.79
CA PHE A 117 -14.51 -0.30 21.41
C PHE A 117 -13.68 0.66 20.55
N GLY A 118 -13.96 1.98 20.64
CA GLY A 118 -13.23 2.98 19.86
C GLY A 118 -11.74 3.09 20.18
N PHE A 119 -11.34 2.87 21.44
CA PHE A 119 -9.92 2.89 21.84
C PHE A 119 -9.21 1.58 21.50
N GLU A 120 -9.88 0.45 21.71
CA GLU A 120 -9.29 -0.86 21.46
C GLU A 120 -9.09 -1.10 19.95
N ALA A 121 -9.96 -0.56 19.10
CA ALA A 121 -9.83 -0.61 17.64
C ALA A 121 -8.51 -0.01 17.11
N GLN A 122 -8.01 1.04 17.75
CA GLN A 122 -6.76 1.71 17.36
C GLN A 122 -5.52 0.80 17.42
N LYS A 123 -5.62 -0.35 18.11
CA LYS A 123 -4.51 -1.31 18.25
C LYS A 123 -4.33 -2.22 17.03
N TYR A 124 -5.34 -2.32 16.17
CA TYR A 124 -5.37 -3.29 15.07
C TYR A 124 -4.83 -2.71 13.77
N HIS A 125 -5.20 -1.47 13.46
CA HIS A 125 -4.71 -0.78 12.26
C HIS A 125 -4.19 0.60 12.66
N THR A 126 -2.90 0.85 12.42
CA THR A 126 -2.28 2.17 12.71
C THR A 126 -2.81 3.29 11.83
N ASP A 127 -3.48 2.92 10.74
CA ASP A 127 -4.12 3.77 9.74
C ASP A 127 -5.64 3.63 9.78
N MET A 128 -6.24 3.81 10.97
CA MET A 128 -7.68 3.72 11.18
C MET A 128 -8.27 5.02 11.73
N ILE A 129 -9.29 5.53 11.04
CA ILE A 129 -10.18 6.56 11.56
C ILE A 129 -11.28 5.87 12.39
N VAL A 130 -11.60 6.40 13.56
CA VAL A 130 -12.69 5.86 14.40
C VAL A 130 -13.77 6.92 14.58
N VAL A 131 -14.99 6.55 14.21
CA VAL A 131 -16.18 7.37 14.33
C VAL A 131 -17.10 6.73 15.36
N ALA A 132 -17.49 7.49 16.38
CA ALA A 132 -18.41 7.05 17.41
C ALA A 132 -19.69 7.91 17.39
N PRO A 133 -20.70 7.53 16.59
CA PRO A 133 -21.97 8.23 16.56
C PRO A 133 -22.60 8.28 17.95
N GLN A 134 -23.11 9.43 18.32
CA GLN A 134 -23.82 9.66 19.56
C GLN A 134 -25.28 9.99 19.23
N LEU A 135 -26.05 8.95 18.94
CA LEU A 135 -27.41 9.06 18.40
C LEU A 135 -28.42 9.38 19.51
N SER A 136 -29.61 9.86 19.12
CA SER A 136 -30.70 10.18 20.06
C SER A 136 -31.57 8.98 20.45
N GLY A 137 -31.32 7.81 19.85
CA GLY A 137 -32.05 6.56 20.06
C GLY A 137 -31.34 5.41 19.35
N TRP A 138 -32.08 4.34 19.03
CA TRP A 138 -31.52 3.15 18.37
C TRP A 138 -32.44 2.50 17.31
N GLY A 139 -33.55 3.16 16.98
CA GLY A 139 -34.51 2.65 15.99
C GLY A 139 -34.19 3.09 14.55
N GLU A 140 -35.18 3.00 13.67
CA GLU A 140 -35.09 3.35 12.24
C GLU A 140 -34.40 4.69 11.97
N THR A 141 -34.75 5.74 12.72
CA THR A 141 -34.13 7.07 12.56
C THR A 141 -32.62 7.03 12.83
N SER A 142 -32.20 6.32 13.86
CA SER A 142 -30.79 6.18 14.22
C SER A 142 -30.02 5.33 13.21
N ALA A 143 -30.68 4.35 12.57
CA ALA A 143 -30.10 3.62 11.46
C ALA A 143 -29.90 4.52 10.22
N ASP A 144 -30.89 5.33 9.87
CA ASP A 144 -30.80 6.27 8.75
C ASP A 144 -29.71 7.34 9.00
N GLU A 145 -29.61 7.86 10.23
CA GLU A 145 -28.56 8.80 10.64
C GLU A 145 -27.17 8.16 10.60
N THR A 146 -27.04 6.89 11.04
CA THR A 146 -25.78 6.15 10.93
C THR A 146 -25.34 5.98 9.48
N ILE A 147 -26.26 5.61 8.59
CA ILE A 147 -25.98 5.46 7.16
C ILE A 147 -25.52 6.79 6.56
N ALA A 148 -26.22 7.88 6.86
CA ALA A 148 -25.85 9.21 6.38
C ALA A 148 -24.43 9.60 6.81
N LEU A 149 -24.06 9.31 8.06
CA LEU A 149 -22.72 9.58 8.56
C LEU A 149 -21.66 8.69 7.89
N VAL A 150 -21.95 7.40 7.70
CA VAL A 150 -21.04 6.48 6.98
C VAL A 150 -20.78 6.99 5.56
N GLU A 151 -21.83 7.29 4.81
CA GLU A 151 -21.71 7.80 3.44
C GLU A 151 -20.97 9.14 3.37
N TYR A 152 -21.17 10.02 4.36
CA TYR A 152 -20.43 11.28 4.48
C TYR A 152 -18.92 11.02 4.61
N PHE A 153 -18.50 10.16 5.54
CA PHE A 153 -17.07 9.85 5.73
C PHE A 153 -16.48 9.19 4.49
N LEU A 154 -17.18 8.23 3.91
CA LEU A 154 -16.76 7.54 2.71
C LEU A 154 -16.58 8.48 1.50
N SER A 155 -17.30 9.60 1.45
CA SER A 155 -17.21 10.58 0.35
C SER A 155 -16.23 11.73 0.61
N HIS A 156 -15.97 12.07 1.88
CA HIS A 156 -15.16 13.24 2.24
C HIS A 156 -13.76 12.90 2.77
N TYR A 157 -13.53 11.62 3.09
CA TYR A 157 -12.23 11.12 3.53
C TYR A 157 -11.72 10.10 2.51
N ASN A 158 -10.41 10.09 2.28
CA ASN A 158 -9.73 9.00 1.57
C ASN A 158 -9.76 7.73 2.45
N ILE A 159 -10.80 6.90 2.24
CA ILE A 159 -11.07 5.68 3.01
C ILE A 159 -10.88 4.46 2.10
N ASP A 160 -10.22 3.43 2.63
CA ASP A 160 -10.16 2.13 1.99
C ASP A 160 -11.54 1.46 2.07
N ARG A 161 -12.20 1.34 0.92
CA ARG A 161 -13.54 0.76 0.81
C ARG A 161 -13.57 -0.74 1.11
N GLU A 162 -12.41 -1.40 1.15
CA GLU A 162 -12.28 -2.78 1.58
C GLU A 162 -12.06 -2.91 3.10
N ARG A 163 -11.92 -1.80 3.84
CA ARG A 163 -11.68 -1.77 5.30
C ARG A 163 -12.64 -0.83 6.04
N VAL A 164 -13.95 -1.09 5.92
CA VAL A 164 -15.04 -0.33 6.55
C VAL A 164 -15.76 -1.21 7.58
N TYR A 165 -15.63 -0.92 8.87
CA TYR A 165 -16.11 -1.80 9.94
C TYR A 165 -17.23 -1.17 10.77
N LEU A 166 -18.15 -2.00 11.26
CA LEU A 166 -19.27 -1.56 12.10
C LEU A 166 -19.37 -2.40 13.38
N ASN A 167 -19.54 -1.74 14.51
CA ASN A 167 -19.84 -2.37 15.79
C ASN A 167 -21.10 -1.77 16.41
N GLY A 168 -21.88 -2.59 17.11
CA GLY A 168 -23.03 -2.14 17.87
C GLY A 168 -23.20 -2.93 19.16
N PHE A 169 -23.31 -2.22 20.29
CA PHE A 169 -23.49 -2.80 21.61
C PHE A 169 -24.88 -2.48 22.18
N SER A 170 -25.58 -3.49 22.72
CA SER A 170 -26.91 -3.32 23.32
C SER A 170 -27.88 -2.60 22.36
N GLY A 171 -28.45 -1.43 22.69
CA GLY A 171 -29.25 -0.63 21.76
C GLY A 171 -28.53 -0.29 20.44
N GLY A 172 -27.22 -0.04 20.48
CA GLY A 172 -26.40 0.13 19.26
C GLY A 172 -26.38 -1.12 18.38
N GLY A 173 -26.52 -2.32 18.96
CA GLY A 173 -26.68 -3.58 18.22
C GLY A 173 -28.03 -3.69 17.50
N GLU A 174 -29.10 -3.17 18.09
CA GLU A 174 -30.41 -3.05 17.41
C GLU A 174 -30.27 -2.10 16.21
N THR A 175 -29.63 -0.95 16.40
CA THR A 175 -29.36 0.02 15.32
C THR A 175 -28.53 -0.62 14.20
N LEU A 176 -27.44 -1.32 14.55
CA LEU A 176 -26.59 -2.03 13.60
C LEU A 176 -27.41 -3.01 12.75
N SER A 177 -28.32 -3.76 13.37
CA SER A 177 -29.16 -4.72 12.63
C SER A 177 -30.04 -4.05 11.58
N LEU A 178 -30.58 -2.86 11.89
CA LEU A 178 -31.38 -2.05 10.96
C LEU A 178 -30.51 -1.43 9.86
N VAL A 179 -29.28 -0.99 10.18
CA VAL A 179 -28.30 -0.50 9.20
C VAL A 179 -27.97 -1.60 8.19
N LEU A 180 -27.67 -2.81 8.66
CA LEU A 180 -27.36 -3.94 7.78
C LEU A 180 -28.59 -4.48 7.02
N ALA A 181 -29.80 -4.19 7.47
CA ALA A 181 -31.01 -4.46 6.69
C ALA A 181 -31.18 -3.47 5.51
N LYS A 182 -30.57 -2.28 5.59
CA LYS A 182 -30.71 -1.24 4.56
C LYS A 182 -29.53 -1.17 3.62
N ARG A 183 -28.31 -1.19 4.15
CA ARG A 183 -27.06 -0.88 3.45
C ARG A 183 -25.89 -1.80 3.86
N PRO A 184 -26.05 -3.14 3.87
CA PRO A 184 -24.99 -4.03 4.34
C PRO A 184 -23.72 -3.98 3.47
N GLU A 185 -23.83 -3.59 2.20
CA GLU A 185 -22.72 -3.52 1.25
C GLU A 185 -21.74 -2.36 1.51
N LEU A 186 -22.09 -1.43 2.41
CA LEU A 186 -21.18 -0.38 2.86
C LEU A 186 -20.04 -0.91 3.75
N PHE A 187 -20.19 -2.10 4.32
CA PHE A 187 -19.28 -2.62 5.34
C PHE A 187 -18.53 -3.86 4.87
N THR A 188 -17.28 -3.95 5.31
CA THR A 188 -16.38 -5.10 5.18
C THR A 188 -16.74 -6.20 6.17
N ALA A 189 -17.06 -5.84 7.41
CA ALA A 189 -17.48 -6.77 8.45
C ALA A 189 -18.19 -6.02 9.59
N ALA A 190 -19.03 -6.74 10.34
CA ALA A 190 -19.79 -6.19 11.45
C ALA A 190 -19.72 -7.04 12.73
N LEU A 191 -19.70 -6.37 13.88
CA LEU A 191 -19.66 -6.97 15.22
C LEU A 191 -20.90 -6.53 16.03
N HIS A 192 -21.80 -7.48 16.27
CA HIS A 192 -23.04 -7.29 17.04
C HIS A 192 -22.88 -7.88 18.45
N CYS A 193 -22.98 -7.01 19.46
CA CYS A 193 -22.64 -7.34 20.85
C CYS A 193 -23.84 -7.19 21.80
N SER A 194 -24.12 -8.24 22.58
CA SER A 194 -25.08 -8.25 23.69
C SER A 194 -26.42 -7.58 23.34
N SER A 195 -27.02 -8.01 22.23
CA SER A 195 -28.22 -7.36 21.69
C SER A 195 -29.18 -8.36 21.04
N GLN A 196 -30.34 -7.86 20.61
CA GLN A 196 -31.28 -8.57 19.75
C GLN A 196 -31.15 -8.09 18.29
N TRP A 197 -31.73 -8.85 17.36
CA TRP A 197 -31.71 -8.54 15.93
C TRP A 197 -33.10 -8.11 15.46
N ASP A 198 -33.22 -6.87 14.96
CA ASP A 198 -34.48 -6.28 14.52
C ASP A 198 -34.59 -6.11 13.00
N GLY A 199 -33.46 -6.06 12.30
CA GLY A 199 -33.40 -5.87 10.86
C GLY A 199 -33.80 -7.09 10.03
N ASP A 200 -34.22 -6.84 8.78
CA ASP A 200 -34.36 -7.91 7.79
C ASP A 200 -32.98 -8.51 7.44
N LEU A 201 -32.87 -9.84 7.53
CA LEU A 201 -31.65 -10.59 7.24
C LEU A 201 -31.43 -10.82 5.74
N ALA A 202 -32.47 -10.68 4.91
CA ALA A 202 -32.37 -11.00 3.48
C ALA A 202 -31.34 -10.13 2.73
N PRO A 203 -31.26 -8.79 2.95
CA PRO A 203 -30.23 -7.95 2.33
C PRO A 203 -28.81 -8.34 2.76
N LEU A 204 -28.61 -8.65 4.04
CA LEU A 204 -27.33 -9.11 4.57
C LEU A 204 -26.90 -10.45 3.94
N ALA A 205 -27.85 -11.38 3.79
CA ALA A 205 -27.60 -12.64 3.11
C ALA A 205 -27.26 -12.47 1.61
N GLU A 206 -27.77 -11.42 0.97
CA GLU A 206 -27.48 -11.08 -0.42
C GLU A 206 -26.09 -10.46 -0.57
N SER A 207 -25.74 -9.49 0.28
CA SER A 207 -24.42 -8.84 0.24
C SER A 207 -23.29 -9.76 0.71
N ARG A 208 -23.62 -10.79 1.50
CA ARG A 208 -22.65 -11.66 2.17
C ARG A 208 -21.68 -10.89 3.06
N THR A 209 -22.13 -9.80 3.67
CA THR A 209 -21.30 -9.04 4.61
C THR A 209 -21.05 -9.90 5.86
N PRO A 210 -19.79 -10.15 6.24
CA PRO A 210 -19.44 -10.89 7.45
C PRO A 210 -20.07 -10.30 8.72
N LEU A 211 -20.59 -11.17 9.58
CA LEU A 211 -21.23 -10.82 10.85
C LEU A 211 -20.74 -11.72 12.00
N TYR A 212 -20.27 -11.10 13.08
CA TYR A 212 -19.99 -11.75 14.36
C TYR A 212 -21.05 -11.38 15.39
N LEU A 213 -21.77 -12.38 15.90
CA LEU A 213 -22.76 -12.24 16.98
C LEU A 213 -22.13 -12.72 18.28
N VAL A 214 -21.94 -11.84 19.25
CA VAL A 214 -21.38 -12.20 20.57
C VAL A 214 -22.30 -11.76 21.71
N ILE A 215 -22.57 -12.68 22.63
CA ILE A 215 -23.48 -12.43 23.77
C ILE A 215 -23.18 -13.35 24.95
N GLY A 216 -23.53 -12.92 26.16
CA GLY A 216 -23.53 -13.81 27.32
C GLY A 216 -24.68 -14.82 27.27
N GLU A 217 -24.41 -16.08 27.61
CA GLU A 217 -25.41 -17.16 27.67
C GLU A 217 -26.67 -16.76 28.45
N SER A 218 -26.45 -16.09 29.59
CA SER A 218 -27.48 -15.60 30.51
C SER A 218 -27.46 -14.07 30.63
N ASP A 219 -27.20 -13.37 29.51
CA ASP A 219 -27.37 -11.91 29.42
C ASP A 219 -28.69 -11.49 30.09
N GLU A 220 -28.59 -10.63 31.10
CA GLU A 220 -29.72 -10.31 31.98
C GLU A 220 -30.82 -9.49 31.29
N TYR A 221 -30.53 -8.90 30.14
CA TYR A 221 -31.43 -8.01 29.43
C TYR A 221 -32.07 -8.72 28.23
N TYR A 222 -31.27 -9.22 27.29
CA TYR A 222 -31.77 -9.87 26.08
C TYR A 222 -31.83 -11.40 26.20
N GLY A 223 -30.95 -11.99 27.01
CA GLY A 223 -30.59 -13.40 26.91
C GLY A 223 -29.91 -13.74 25.56
N SER A 224 -29.32 -14.92 25.45
CA SER A 224 -28.64 -15.36 24.21
C SER A 224 -29.58 -15.81 23.09
N GLN A 225 -30.85 -16.09 23.40
CA GLN A 225 -31.79 -16.68 22.46
C GLN A 225 -32.06 -15.83 21.20
N PRO A 226 -32.27 -14.49 21.30
CA PRO A 226 -32.47 -13.66 20.10
C PRO A 226 -31.29 -13.70 19.13
N ALA A 227 -30.05 -13.60 19.63
CA ALA A 227 -28.85 -13.71 18.80
C ALA A 227 -28.72 -15.09 18.14
N ALA A 228 -29.02 -16.16 18.87
CA ALA A 228 -29.04 -17.52 18.32
C ALA A 228 -30.08 -17.69 17.21
N GLN A 229 -31.27 -17.09 17.38
CA GLN A 229 -32.32 -17.12 16.36
C GLN A 229 -31.92 -16.36 15.09
N ALA A 230 -31.26 -15.21 15.23
CA ALA A 230 -30.73 -14.44 14.09
C ALA A 230 -29.66 -15.24 13.34
N TYR A 231 -28.72 -15.86 14.06
CA TYR A 231 -27.71 -16.75 13.49
C TYR A 231 -28.33 -17.90 12.70
N ASP A 232 -29.27 -18.63 13.31
CA ASP A 232 -29.93 -19.77 12.67
C ASP A 232 -30.71 -19.36 11.42
N ALA A 233 -31.38 -18.20 11.46
CA ALA A 233 -32.11 -17.67 10.32
C ALA A 233 -31.18 -17.27 9.17
N LEU A 234 -30.07 -16.56 9.46
CA LEU A 234 -29.11 -16.15 8.43
C LEU A 234 -28.35 -17.35 7.85
N ARG A 235 -27.97 -18.32 8.68
CA ARG A 235 -27.38 -19.58 8.24
C ARG A 235 -28.32 -20.36 7.33
N ALA A 236 -29.63 -20.36 7.61
CA ALA A 236 -30.62 -20.99 6.75
C ALA A 236 -30.72 -20.30 5.38
N LEU A 237 -30.69 -18.96 5.34
CA LEU A 237 -30.66 -18.18 4.09
C LEU A 237 -29.40 -18.50 3.26
N TYR A 238 -28.23 -18.57 3.88
CA TYR A 238 -26.99 -18.96 3.19
C TYR A 238 -27.05 -20.39 2.64
N THR A 239 -27.61 -21.31 3.42
CA THR A 239 -27.81 -22.70 2.98
C THR A 239 -28.75 -22.78 1.77
N GLU A 240 -29.84 -22.01 1.76
CA GLU A 240 -30.76 -21.91 0.62
C GLU A 240 -30.09 -21.34 -0.63
N LYS A 241 -29.15 -20.40 -0.45
CA LYS A 241 -28.30 -19.84 -1.50
C LYS A 241 -27.16 -20.76 -1.96
N GLY A 242 -27.02 -21.94 -1.34
CA GLY A 242 -26.08 -22.98 -1.75
C GLY A 242 -24.65 -22.82 -1.21
N LEU A 243 -24.44 -21.99 -0.19
CA LEU A 243 -23.14 -21.88 0.47
C LEU A 243 -22.84 -23.16 1.26
N THR A 244 -21.56 -23.54 1.28
CA THR A 244 -21.02 -24.62 2.10
C THR A 244 -20.87 -24.18 3.56
N GLU A 245 -20.77 -25.14 4.49
CA GLU A 245 -20.52 -24.82 5.91
C GLU A 245 -19.20 -24.06 6.11
N ALA A 246 -18.19 -24.31 5.28
CA ALA A 246 -16.93 -23.57 5.34
C ALA A 246 -17.12 -22.10 4.97
N GLU A 247 -17.81 -21.82 3.86
CA GLU A 247 -18.16 -20.45 3.45
C GLU A 247 -19.04 -19.75 4.48
N ILE A 248 -20.02 -20.45 5.07
CA ILE A 248 -20.86 -19.90 6.13
C ILE A 248 -20.02 -19.55 7.36
N SER A 249 -19.12 -20.44 7.78
CA SER A 249 -18.28 -20.21 8.96
C SER A 249 -17.29 -19.04 8.80
N ALA A 250 -16.93 -18.70 7.56
CA ALA A 250 -16.12 -17.53 7.26
C ALA A 250 -16.93 -16.22 7.29
N LEU A 251 -18.25 -16.28 7.11
CA LEU A 251 -19.13 -15.11 7.05
C LEU A 251 -19.94 -14.88 8.33
N LEU A 252 -20.16 -15.91 9.14
CA LEU A 252 -21.13 -15.85 10.21
C LEU A 252 -20.64 -16.63 11.43
N VAL A 253 -20.47 -15.91 12.54
CA VAL A 253 -20.08 -16.48 13.83
C VAL A 253 -21.14 -16.18 14.87
N LEU A 254 -21.46 -17.18 15.70
CA LEU A 254 -22.19 -17.01 16.95
C LEU A 254 -21.31 -17.48 18.11
N ASP A 255 -20.97 -16.54 18.98
CA ASP A 255 -20.11 -16.74 20.14
C ASP A 255 -20.88 -16.44 21.42
N VAL A 256 -21.35 -17.51 22.07
CA VAL A 256 -22.09 -17.43 23.33
C VAL A 256 -21.13 -17.66 24.49
N LYS A 257 -20.82 -16.59 25.23
CA LYS A 257 -19.90 -16.65 26.37
C LYS A 257 -20.61 -17.16 27.62
N ASP A 258 -20.00 -18.12 28.30
CA ASP A 258 -20.51 -18.64 29.58
C ASP A 258 -20.25 -17.67 30.75
N GLN A 259 -20.81 -17.97 31.92
CA GLN A 259 -20.58 -17.16 33.13
C GLN A 259 -19.09 -17.09 33.54
N THR A 260 -18.28 -18.09 33.17
CA THR A 260 -16.85 -18.16 33.50
C THR A 260 -16.07 -17.06 32.78
N TYR A 261 -16.43 -16.76 31.53
CA TYR A 261 -15.83 -15.67 30.75
C TYR A 261 -15.87 -14.34 31.50
N PHE A 262 -17.03 -14.00 32.08
CA PHE A 262 -17.24 -12.75 32.80
C PHE A 262 -16.65 -12.78 34.22
N THR A 263 -16.89 -13.87 34.97
CA THR A 263 -16.45 -13.95 36.38
C THR A 263 -14.94 -14.02 36.54
N SER A 264 -14.24 -14.65 35.59
CA SER A 264 -12.77 -14.65 35.55
C SER A 264 -12.17 -13.25 35.34
N ARG A 265 -12.96 -12.33 34.77
CA ARG A 265 -12.61 -10.92 34.53
C ARG A 265 -13.27 -9.97 35.54
N GLY A 266 -13.81 -10.50 36.63
CA GLY A 266 -14.35 -9.72 37.75
C GLY A 266 -15.78 -9.19 37.56
N LEU A 267 -16.49 -9.62 36.52
CA LEU A 267 -17.87 -9.21 36.26
C LEU A 267 -18.85 -10.36 36.49
N THR A 268 -19.96 -10.06 37.16
CA THR A 268 -21.06 -11.03 37.35
C THR A 268 -22.22 -10.79 36.41
N ASN A 269 -22.42 -9.53 36.00
CA ASN A 269 -23.46 -9.14 35.06
C ASN A 269 -22.94 -9.34 33.63
N GLN A 270 -23.60 -10.20 32.85
CA GLN A 270 -23.16 -10.55 31.50
C GLN A 270 -23.49 -9.45 30.49
N HIS A 271 -24.61 -8.74 30.67
CA HIS A 271 -24.99 -7.64 29.76
C HIS A 271 -23.98 -6.49 29.79
N MET A 272 -23.75 -5.91 30.97
CA MET A 272 -22.69 -4.91 31.21
C MET A 272 -21.30 -5.48 30.92
N GLY A 273 -21.14 -6.78 31.12
CA GLY A 273 -19.93 -7.51 30.77
C GLY A 273 -19.62 -7.56 29.27
N GLY A 274 -20.57 -7.24 28.39
CA GLY A 274 -20.33 -7.18 26.95
C GLY A 274 -19.32 -6.12 26.54
N GLY A 275 -19.07 -5.10 27.37
CA GLY A 275 -17.95 -4.17 27.17
C GLY A 275 -16.57 -4.85 27.18
N LEU A 276 -16.43 -6.06 27.75
CA LEU A 276 -15.19 -6.84 27.72
C LEU A 276 -14.85 -7.33 26.31
N PHE A 277 -15.83 -7.48 25.41
CA PHE A 277 -15.60 -7.94 24.04
C PHE A 277 -14.70 -6.98 23.27
N ALA A 278 -14.74 -5.69 23.58
CA ALA A 278 -13.84 -4.69 23.03
C ALA A 278 -12.35 -5.01 23.27
N SER A 279 -12.03 -5.70 24.36
CA SER A 279 -10.66 -6.07 24.75
C SER A 279 -10.30 -7.53 24.43
N ASP A 280 -11.19 -8.24 23.74
CA ASP A 280 -10.96 -9.64 23.39
C ASP A 280 -10.32 -9.74 22.00
N GLU A 281 -9.07 -10.19 21.98
CA GLU A 281 -8.24 -10.26 20.76
C GLU A 281 -8.83 -11.20 19.70
N GLU A 282 -9.54 -12.26 20.10
CA GLU A 282 -10.16 -13.17 19.15
C GLU A 282 -11.36 -12.50 18.44
N ILE A 283 -12.17 -11.76 19.19
CA ILE A 283 -13.39 -11.10 18.68
C ILE A 283 -13.01 -9.91 17.80
N MET A 284 -12.18 -9.01 18.32
CA MET A 284 -11.79 -7.80 17.59
C MET A 284 -10.82 -8.14 16.45
N GLY A 285 -9.94 -9.14 16.64
CA GLY A 285 -9.08 -9.65 15.58
C GLY A 285 -9.86 -10.29 14.44
N TRP A 286 -10.96 -11.01 14.73
CA TRP A 286 -11.86 -11.48 13.67
C TRP A 286 -12.46 -10.32 12.89
N LEU A 287 -12.97 -9.29 13.58
CA LEU A 287 -13.60 -8.14 12.91
C LEU A 287 -12.62 -7.44 11.97
N PHE A 288 -11.41 -7.15 12.44
CA PHE A 288 -10.43 -6.37 11.70
C PHE A 288 -9.56 -7.18 10.75
N GLY A 289 -9.56 -8.51 10.86
CA GLY A 289 -8.91 -9.42 9.91
C GLY A 289 -9.67 -9.55 8.58
N HIS A 290 -10.94 -9.15 8.53
CA HIS A 290 -11.67 -9.05 7.26
C HIS A 290 -11.22 -7.81 6.47
N GLY A 291 -11.04 -7.97 5.16
CA GLY A 291 -10.52 -6.90 4.31
C GLY A 291 -9.01 -6.70 4.43
N GLU A 292 -8.32 -7.51 5.24
CA GLU A 292 -6.88 -7.65 5.14
C GLU A 292 -6.55 -8.39 3.84
N LYS A 293 -5.75 -7.75 2.99
CA LYS A 293 -5.03 -8.46 1.93
C LYS A 293 -4.10 -9.45 2.64
N GLU A 294 -4.20 -10.75 2.29
CA GLU A 294 -3.42 -11.85 2.87
C GLU A 294 -2.08 -11.37 3.44
N ASP A 295 -1.84 -11.61 4.74
CA ASP A 295 -0.62 -11.30 5.51
C ASP A 295 0.65 -11.26 4.64
N VAL A 296 0.91 -10.10 4.03
CA VAL A 296 2.24 -9.74 3.59
C VAL A 296 2.96 -9.40 4.87
N ILE A 297 3.75 -10.35 5.40
CA ILE A 297 4.66 -10.11 6.53
C ILE A 297 5.29 -8.73 6.31
N SER A 298 4.99 -7.76 7.17
CA SER A 298 5.50 -6.40 7.01
C SER A 298 7.03 -6.43 6.90
N LEU A 299 7.59 -5.74 5.92
CA LEU A 299 9.04 -5.66 5.77
C LEU A 299 9.66 -4.98 6.99
N THR A 300 10.72 -5.57 7.54
CA THR A 300 11.48 -5.02 8.66
C THR A 300 12.97 -5.00 8.32
N SER A 301 13.78 -4.33 9.13
CA SER A 301 15.25 -4.34 8.95
C SER A 301 15.85 -5.75 8.94
N GLU A 302 15.20 -6.69 9.63
CA GLU A 302 15.63 -8.08 9.76
C GLU A 302 15.12 -8.99 8.65
N THR A 303 14.24 -8.51 7.77
CA THR A 303 13.72 -9.31 6.66
C THR A 303 14.86 -9.69 5.70
N ALA A 304 14.95 -10.97 5.36
CA ALA A 304 15.98 -11.44 4.43
C ALA A 304 15.71 -10.91 3.03
N THR A 305 16.75 -10.37 2.38
CA THR A 305 16.70 -9.89 0.98
C THR A 305 16.22 -10.98 0.01
N ALA A 306 16.58 -12.24 0.26
CA ALA A 306 16.11 -13.38 -0.52
C ALA A 306 14.59 -13.60 -0.40
N ASP A 307 14.03 -13.40 0.80
CA ASP A 307 12.59 -13.52 1.03
C ASP A 307 11.84 -12.38 0.36
N VAL A 308 12.40 -11.16 0.36
CA VAL A 308 11.87 -10.03 -0.41
C VAL A 308 11.82 -10.39 -1.89
N VAL A 309 12.94 -10.82 -2.49
CA VAL A 309 12.99 -11.18 -3.92
C VAL A 309 12.02 -12.29 -4.30
N ALA A 310 11.73 -13.20 -3.37
CA ALA A 310 10.83 -14.32 -3.58
C ALA A 310 9.34 -13.99 -3.36
N ARG A 311 8.98 -12.74 -3.01
CA ARG A 311 7.58 -12.35 -2.80
C ARG A 311 6.78 -12.51 -4.10
N PRO A 312 5.55 -13.05 -4.04
CA PRO A 312 4.68 -13.18 -5.22
C PRO A 312 4.45 -11.84 -5.95
N ALA A 313 4.35 -10.74 -5.20
CA ALA A 313 4.20 -9.39 -5.74
C ALA A 313 5.37 -8.96 -6.66
N PHE A 314 6.54 -9.59 -6.53
CA PHE A 314 7.74 -9.29 -7.31
C PHE A 314 8.09 -10.38 -8.32
N GLU A 315 7.19 -11.32 -8.59
CA GLU A 315 7.40 -12.35 -9.59
C GLU A 315 7.73 -11.72 -10.97
N GLY A 316 8.78 -12.23 -11.62
CA GLY A 316 9.25 -11.77 -12.92
C GLY A 316 10.28 -10.64 -12.89
N PHE A 317 10.34 -9.84 -11.81
CA PHE A 317 11.29 -8.72 -11.71
C PHE A 317 12.07 -8.63 -10.40
N GLY A 318 11.78 -9.47 -9.41
CA GLY A 318 12.42 -9.45 -8.08
C GLY A 318 13.94 -9.47 -8.13
N GLN A 319 14.54 -10.13 -9.13
CA GLN A 319 15.99 -10.18 -9.35
C GLN A 319 16.64 -8.80 -9.59
N PHE A 320 15.86 -7.78 -9.96
CA PHE A 320 16.33 -6.42 -10.23
C PHE A 320 16.16 -5.47 -9.03
N LEU A 321 15.55 -5.92 -7.93
CA LEU A 321 15.36 -5.08 -6.75
C LEU A 321 16.70 -4.74 -6.08
N PHE A 322 17.66 -5.66 -6.12
CA PHE A 322 18.99 -5.49 -5.55
C PHE A 322 20.07 -5.73 -6.61
N PRO A 323 21.28 -5.11 -6.48
CA PRO A 323 22.36 -5.30 -7.43
C PRO A 323 23.07 -6.66 -7.23
N LEU A 324 22.46 -7.73 -7.76
CA LEU A 324 22.89 -9.12 -7.55
C LEU A 324 23.85 -9.65 -8.63
N ARG A 325 24.14 -8.88 -9.69
CA ARG A 325 24.94 -9.35 -10.83
C ARG A 325 26.34 -9.88 -10.45
N TYR A 326 26.93 -9.36 -9.37
CA TYR A 326 28.22 -9.84 -8.83
C TYR A 326 28.11 -10.49 -7.45
N ASN A 327 26.91 -10.50 -6.87
CA ASN A 327 26.65 -10.94 -5.51
C ASN A 327 25.65 -12.09 -5.55
N THR A 328 26.05 -13.30 -5.20
CA THR A 328 25.07 -14.30 -4.77
C THR A 328 24.37 -13.77 -3.54
N LEU A 329 23.03 -13.66 -3.58
CA LEU A 329 22.23 -13.44 -2.38
C LEU A 329 22.68 -14.44 -1.34
N ASN A 330 23.37 -13.96 -0.32
CA ASN A 330 23.54 -14.74 0.89
C ASN A 330 22.13 -14.86 1.47
N THR A 331 21.61 -16.08 1.57
CA THR A 331 20.23 -16.32 2.04
C THR A 331 19.98 -15.79 3.45
N GLY A 332 21.03 -15.44 4.21
CA GLY A 332 20.92 -14.79 5.52
C GLY A 332 21.13 -13.28 5.53
N MET A 333 21.34 -12.61 4.38
CA MET A 333 21.50 -11.15 4.32
C MET A 333 20.15 -10.45 4.52
N THR A 334 20.09 -9.55 5.49
CA THR A 334 18.89 -8.78 5.85
C THR A 334 18.84 -7.42 5.14
N LEU A 335 17.69 -6.75 5.17
CA LEU A 335 17.54 -5.38 4.66
C LEU A 335 18.45 -4.38 5.38
N SER A 336 18.86 -4.65 6.63
CA SER A 336 19.82 -3.80 7.36
C SER A 336 21.24 -3.84 6.79
N GLU A 337 21.58 -4.83 5.95
CA GLU A 337 22.93 -5.10 5.44
C GLU A 337 23.08 -4.76 3.94
N ILE A 338 22.11 -4.04 3.36
CA ILE A 338 22.10 -3.71 1.92
C ILE A 338 23.25 -2.78 1.49
N ASP A 339 23.84 -2.06 2.43
CA ASP A 339 24.98 -1.17 2.22
C ASP A 339 26.17 -1.92 1.62
N SER A 340 26.36 -3.16 2.04
CA SER A 340 27.39 -4.08 1.51
C SER A 340 27.26 -4.36 0.01
N LEU A 341 26.06 -4.16 -0.58
CA LEU A 341 25.80 -4.35 -2.00
C LEU A 341 26.07 -3.09 -2.83
N LEU A 342 26.31 -1.93 -2.19
CA LEU A 342 26.32 -0.61 -2.81
C LEU A 342 27.66 0.14 -2.55
N PRO A 343 28.82 -0.40 -2.96
CA PRO A 343 30.15 0.12 -2.56
C PRO A 343 30.51 1.51 -3.12
N TYR A 344 29.64 2.13 -3.92
CA TYR A 344 29.80 3.49 -4.44
C TYR A 344 28.74 4.45 -3.88
N HIS A 345 27.94 4.03 -2.92
CA HIS A 345 26.90 4.85 -2.32
C HIS A 345 27.15 4.99 -0.82
N ASP A 346 26.76 6.14 -0.29
CA ASP A 346 26.86 6.47 1.13
C ASP A 346 25.47 6.93 1.64
N HIS A 347 25.30 7.02 2.96
CA HIS A 347 24.04 7.45 3.60
C HIS A 347 22.82 6.58 3.25
N ILE A 348 23.05 5.28 3.07
CA ILE A 348 21.99 4.30 2.79
C ILE A 348 21.13 4.13 4.05
N ARG A 349 19.81 4.29 3.89
CA ARG A 349 18.84 4.20 4.97
C ARG A 349 17.94 2.99 4.77
N VAL A 350 17.94 2.09 5.75
CA VAL A 350 17.09 0.90 5.71
C VAL A 350 15.60 1.26 5.72
N GLU A 351 15.22 2.35 6.40
CA GLU A 351 13.82 2.80 6.43
C GLU A 351 13.33 3.20 5.04
N THR A 352 14.16 3.93 4.28
CA THR A 352 13.85 4.31 2.89
C THR A 352 13.76 3.07 1.97
N THR A 353 14.60 2.06 2.22
CA THR A 353 14.53 0.79 1.47
C THR A 353 13.23 0.05 1.72
N ILE A 354 12.83 -0.06 3.00
CA ILE A 354 11.57 -0.70 3.40
C ILE A 354 10.39 0.04 2.77
N ASP A 355 10.36 1.37 2.90
CA ASP A 355 9.30 2.22 2.35
C ASP A 355 9.10 2.02 0.85
N VAL A 356 10.20 2.01 0.09
CA VAL A 356 10.17 1.74 -1.36
C VAL A 356 9.63 0.36 -1.69
N LEU A 357 10.12 -0.67 -1.01
CA LEU A 357 9.71 -2.05 -1.29
C LEU A 357 8.24 -2.27 -0.92
N THR A 358 7.79 -1.73 0.21
CA THR A 358 6.39 -1.76 0.63
C THR A 358 5.50 -1.06 -0.39
N ALA A 359 5.86 0.16 -0.82
CA ALA A 359 5.10 0.88 -1.84
C ALA A 359 5.02 0.12 -3.18
N MET A 360 6.11 -0.54 -3.60
CA MET A 360 6.12 -1.36 -4.82
C MET A 360 5.21 -2.58 -4.69
N GLU A 361 5.23 -3.24 -3.53
CA GLU A 361 4.40 -4.39 -3.23
C GLU A 361 2.92 -4.03 -3.16
N ASP A 362 2.56 -2.96 -2.44
CA ASP A 362 1.18 -2.48 -2.35
C ASP A 362 0.59 -2.19 -3.73
N ASN A 363 1.38 -1.54 -4.59
CA ASN A 363 0.98 -1.29 -5.97
C ASN A 363 0.81 -2.60 -6.76
N ALA A 364 1.73 -3.55 -6.65
CA ALA A 364 1.62 -4.83 -7.34
C ALA A 364 0.39 -5.63 -6.88
N VAL A 365 0.15 -5.68 -5.56
CA VAL A 365 -1.00 -6.36 -4.96
C VAL A 365 -2.32 -5.68 -5.34
N SER A 366 -2.33 -4.36 -5.55
CA SER A 366 -3.50 -3.64 -6.10
C SER A 366 -3.77 -3.93 -7.59
N GLY A 367 -2.96 -4.76 -8.24
CA GLY A 367 -3.09 -5.12 -9.65
C GLY A 367 -2.37 -4.17 -10.61
N ALA A 368 -1.61 -3.19 -10.11
CA ALA A 368 -0.83 -2.30 -10.96
C ALA A 368 0.39 -3.04 -11.54
N ARG A 369 0.59 -2.90 -12.86
CA ARG A 369 1.81 -3.39 -13.49
C ARG A 369 3.00 -2.51 -13.09
N ILE A 370 3.97 -3.09 -12.39
CA ILE A 370 5.16 -2.37 -11.87
C ILE A 370 6.32 -2.38 -12.87
N PHE A 371 6.55 -3.50 -13.55
CA PHE A 371 7.71 -3.69 -14.42
C PHE A 371 7.31 -3.87 -15.89
N TYR A 372 8.04 -3.18 -16.76
CA TYR A 372 7.83 -3.17 -18.21
C TYR A 372 9.10 -3.58 -18.95
N ASP A 373 8.93 -4.46 -19.92
CA ASP A 373 9.98 -4.82 -20.86
C ASP A 373 10.14 -3.73 -21.91
N ILE A 374 11.35 -3.18 -22.03
CA ILE A 374 11.67 -2.15 -23.02
C ILE A 374 12.16 -2.73 -24.36
N TYR A 375 12.42 -4.04 -24.40
CA TYR A 375 12.78 -4.78 -25.61
C TYR A 375 11.81 -5.92 -25.85
N SER A 376 11.50 -6.17 -27.13
CA SER A 376 10.66 -7.29 -27.54
C SER A 376 11.35 -8.65 -27.35
N ASP A 377 10.56 -9.72 -27.31
CA ASP A 377 11.07 -11.10 -27.27
C ASP A 377 12.02 -11.41 -28.43
N VAL A 378 11.79 -10.81 -29.60
CA VAL A 378 12.64 -10.99 -30.79
C VAL A 378 14.02 -10.37 -30.57
N GLU A 379 14.07 -9.17 -29.97
CA GLU A 379 15.33 -8.49 -29.67
C GLU A 379 16.09 -9.20 -28.55
N LYS A 380 15.40 -9.67 -27.51
CA LYS A 380 15.99 -10.48 -26.43
C LYS A 380 16.53 -11.81 -26.95
N ALA A 381 15.81 -12.48 -27.86
CA ALA A 381 16.31 -13.70 -28.48
C ALA A 381 17.56 -13.47 -29.34
N ALA A 382 17.69 -12.29 -29.97
CA ALA A 382 18.86 -11.92 -30.76
C ALA A 382 20.06 -11.48 -29.89
N ASP A 383 19.79 -10.80 -28.77
CA ASP A 383 20.78 -10.34 -27.80
C ASP A 383 20.32 -10.63 -26.36
N PRO A 384 20.59 -11.84 -25.82
CA PRO A 384 20.04 -12.30 -24.54
C PRO A 384 20.39 -11.44 -23.32
N ILE A 385 21.45 -10.63 -23.38
CA ILE A 385 21.74 -9.73 -22.25
C ILE A 385 20.68 -8.64 -22.07
N LYS A 386 19.85 -8.35 -23.10
CA LYS A 386 18.69 -7.45 -23.04
C LYS A 386 17.58 -7.94 -22.11
N GLU A 387 17.58 -9.22 -21.72
CA GLU A 387 16.70 -9.73 -20.66
C GLU A 387 16.96 -9.05 -19.31
N ASN A 388 18.15 -8.47 -19.10
CA ASN A 388 18.52 -7.79 -17.85
C ASN A 388 18.21 -6.28 -17.88
N THR A 389 17.14 -5.91 -18.58
CA THR A 389 16.70 -4.52 -18.73
C THR A 389 15.21 -4.39 -18.53
N GLY A 390 14.78 -3.20 -18.15
CA GLY A 390 13.37 -2.85 -18.11
C GLY A 390 13.13 -1.57 -17.32
N LEU A 391 11.85 -1.27 -17.14
CA LEU A 391 11.39 -0.02 -16.60
C LEU A 391 10.42 -0.28 -15.44
N PHE A 392 10.77 0.20 -14.27
CA PHE A 392 9.87 0.23 -13.12
C PHE A 392 9.03 1.49 -13.17
N PHE A 393 7.71 1.39 -13.02
CA PHE A 393 6.80 2.53 -13.09
C PHE A 393 6.19 2.87 -11.73
N PHE A 394 6.56 4.05 -11.22
CA PHE A 394 5.99 4.70 -10.05
C PHE A 394 4.99 5.76 -10.53
N ARG A 395 3.69 5.48 -10.33
CA ARG A 395 2.59 6.28 -10.89
C ARG A 395 2.34 7.53 -10.06
N GLY A 396 2.29 8.67 -10.72
CA GLY A 396 1.77 9.92 -10.18
C GLY A 396 0.35 10.16 -10.67
N ASP A 397 -0.02 11.43 -10.83
CA ASP A 397 -1.34 11.81 -11.33
C ASP A 397 -1.49 11.42 -12.82
N PRO A 398 -2.71 11.04 -13.25
CA PRO A 398 -2.99 10.78 -14.66
C PRO A 398 -2.63 11.97 -15.55
N ASP A 399 -1.98 11.68 -16.67
CA ASP A 399 -1.51 12.63 -17.67
C ASP A 399 -0.48 13.65 -17.16
N ALA A 400 0.04 13.50 -15.94
CA ALA A 400 1.14 14.31 -15.44
C ALA A 400 2.44 14.05 -16.24
N PRO A 401 3.35 15.04 -16.32
CA PRO A 401 4.67 14.86 -16.92
C PRO A 401 5.44 13.71 -16.27
N PHE A 402 6.33 13.07 -17.02
CA PHE A 402 7.15 11.99 -16.49
C PHE A 402 8.65 12.28 -16.39
N ALA A 403 9.30 11.61 -15.46
CA ALA A 403 10.75 11.53 -15.32
C ALA A 403 11.24 10.10 -15.57
N ILE A 404 12.41 9.93 -16.22
CA ILE A 404 13.14 8.66 -16.20
C ILE A 404 14.40 8.84 -15.36
N VAL A 405 14.51 8.06 -14.28
CA VAL A 405 15.59 8.09 -13.30
C VAL A 405 16.54 6.92 -13.53
N SER A 406 17.80 7.24 -13.79
CA SER A 406 18.87 6.25 -13.99
C SER A 406 19.80 6.24 -12.79
N ALA A 407 19.89 5.10 -12.10
CA ALA A 407 20.80 4.94 -10.96
C ALA A 407 22.27 4.88 -11.40
N GLY A 408 23.16 5.22 -10.48
CA GLY A 408 24.59 4.99 -10.49
C GLY A 408 24.96 3.53 -10.20
N GLY A 409 26.21 3.33 -9.81
CA GLY A 409 26.86 2.01 -9.74
C GLY A 409 28.03 1.83 -10.71
N GLY A 410 28.51 2.94 -11.30
CA GLY A 410 29.75 2.99 -12.09
C GLY A 410 29.72 2.19 -13.39
N PHE A 411 28.52 1.89 -13.93
CA PHE A 411 28.30 0.91 -15.00
C PHE A 411 28.79 -0.51 -14.64
N SER A 412 28.97 -0.82 -13.36
CA SER A 412 29.27 -2.15 -12.84
C SER A 412 27.99 -2.81 -12.33
N TYR A 413 27.21 -2.10 -11.53
CA TYR A 413 25.88 -2.51 -11.08
C TYR A 413 24.88 -1.36 -11.26
N VAL A 414 23.60 -1.62 -10.99
CA VAL A 414 22.54 -0.60 -10.98
C VAL A 414 22.07 -0.43 -9.53
N GLY A 415 22.31 0.74 -8.93
CA GLY A 415 22.01 1.03 -7.53
C GLY A 415 20.55 1.39 -7.25
N SER A 416 19.58 0.77 -7.92
CA SER A 416 18.19 1.24 -7.95
C SER A 416 17.56 1.42 -6.58
N ILE A 417 17.79 0.48 -5.65
CA ILE A 417 17.21 0.48 -4.31
C ILE A 417 17.58 1.70 -3.45
N HIS A 418 18.72 2.35 -3.74
CA HIS A 418 19.18 3.53 -3.01
C HIS A 418 19.02 4.83 -3.80
N GLU A 419 18.96 4.75 -5.14
CA GLU A 419 18.81 5.92 -6.00
C GLU A 419 17.51 5.89 -6.80
N SER A 420 17.45 5.20 -7.94
CA SER A 420 16.35 5.42 -8.88
C SER A 420 14.97 5.09 -8.31
N PHE A 421 14.83 4.09 -7.44
CA PHE A 421 13.55 3.79 -6.80
C PHE A 421 13.09 4.85 -5.80
N PRO A 422 13.88 5.24 -4.77
CA PRO A 422 13.43 6.28 -3.84
C PRO A 422 13.21 7.63 -4.52
N HIS A 423 14.02 8.02 -5.51
CA HIS A 423 13.74 9.23 -6.30
C HIS A 423 12.41 9.12 -7.06
N ALA A 424 12.14 7.99 -7.71
CA ALA A 424 10.91 7.78 -8.46
C ALA A 424 9.67 7.75 -7.54
N LEU A 425 9.77 7.12 -6.37
CA LEU A 425 8.70 7.12 -5.37
C LEU A 425 8.41 8.54 -4.84
N GLU A 426 9.45 9.32 -4.54
CA GLU A 426 9.27 10.69 -4.06
C GLU A 426 8.67 11.62 -5.13
N LEU A 427 9.01 11.42 -6.40
CA LEU A 427 8.37 12.10 -7.52
C LEU A 427 6.89 11.70 -7.66
N SER A 428 6.59 10.41 -7.53
CA SER A 428 5.22 9.90 -7.65
C SER A 428 4.31 10.39 -6.53
N ARG A 429 4.83 10.47 -5.30
CA ARG A 429 4.14 11.09 -4.15
C ARG A 429 3.81 12.57 -4.35
N ARG A 430 4.51 13.25 -5.26
CA ARG A 430 4.27 14.67 -5.61
C ARG A 430 3.46 14.83 -6.90
N GLY A 431 2.83 13.76 -7.39
CA GLY A 431 1.94 13.77 -8.56
C GLY A 431 2.63 13.57 -9.91
N TYR A 432 3.96 13.38 -9.96
CA TYR A 432 4.68 13.17 -11.22
C TYR A 432 4.80 11.70 -11.56
N ASN A 433 4.66 11.35 -12.84
CA ASN A 433 4.95 9.99 -13.27
C ASN A 433 6.46 9.75 -13.26
N ALA A 434 6.93 8.64 -12.71
CA ALA A 434 8.36 8.39 -12.62
C ALA A 434 8.71 6.95 -12.98
N PHE A 435 9.78 6.81 -13.76
CA PHE A 435 10.28 5.54 -14.23
C PHE A 435 11.70 5.32 -13.73
N ALA A 436 11.95 4.21 -13.05
CA ALA A 436 13.31 3.80 -12.69
C ALA A 436 13.85 2.81 -13.71
N LEU A 437 14.97 3.16 -14.36
CA LEU A 437 15.58 2.34 -15.40
C LEU A 437 16.49 1.26 -14.81
N GLN A 438 16.20 0.00 -15.14
CA GLN A 438 17.14 -1.12 -15.04
C GLN A 438 17.88 -1.25 -16.39
N TYR A 439 19.18 -0.94 -16.42
CA TYR A 439 20.00 -0.95 -17.63
C TYR A 439 21.12 -2.00 -17.60
N ARG A 440 21.65 -2.36 -18.77
CA ARG A 440 22.82 -3.24 -18.91
C ARG A 440 24.08 -2.52 -18.46
N THR A 441 24.80 -3.16 -17.55
CA THR A 441 26.10 -2.69 -17.08
C THR A 441 27.22 -3.18 -18.00
N GLY A 442 28.35 -2.47 -18.06
CA GLY A 442 29.45 -2.74 -19.00
C GLY A 442 29.98 -1.51 -19.75
N GLY A 443 29.35 -0.36 -19.59
CA GLY A 443 29.83 0.92 -20.12
C GLY A 443 28.70 1.88 -20.47
N ALA A 444 29.05 3.14 -20.73
CA ALA A 444 28.08 4.19 -21.05
C ALA A 444 27.35 3.91 -22.37
N ASP A 445 28.01 3.36 -23.39
CA ASP A 445 27.41 3.12 -24.71
C ASP A 445 26.18 2.21 -24.62
N VAL A 446 26.32 1.06 -23.95
CA VAL A 446 25.24 0.07 -23.80
C VAL A 446 24.13 0.59 -22.88
N ALA A 447 24.50 1.29 -21.80
CA ALA A 447 23.53 1.88 -20.90
C ALA A 447 22.73 3.01 -21.57
N CYS A 448 23.36 3.82 -22.44
CA CYS A 448 22.67 4.85 -23.22
C CYS A 448 21.76 4.26 -24.30
N GLU A 449 22.12 3.12 -24.90
CA GLU A 449 21.20 2.36 -25.77
C GLU A 449 19.91 1.99 -25.00
N ASP A 450 20.06 1.48 -23.78
CA ASP A 450 18.91 1.07 -22.95
C ASP A 450 18.06 2.25 -22.49
N LEU A 451 18.66 3.39 -22.12
CA LEU A 451 17.90 4.60 -21.80
C LEU A 451 17.18 5.15 -23.05
N ALA A 452 17.77 5.06 -24.23
CA ALA A 452 17.13 5.49 -25.46
C ALA A 452 15.95 4.58 -25.84
N ALA A 453 16.09 3.27 -25.66
CA ALA A 453 15.01 2.31 -25.82
C ALA A 453 13.88 2.58 -24.81
N ALA A 454 14.21 2.86 -23.54
CA ALA A 454 13.23 3.21 -22.51
C ALA A 454 12.44 4.48 -22.83
N ILE A 455 13.11 5.54 -23.31
CA ILE A 455 12.42 6.77 -23.76
C ILE A 455 11.47 6.44 -24.92
N SER A 456 11.95 5.66 -25.90
CA SER A 456 11.15 5.27 -27.06
C SER A 456 9.92 4.46 -26.64
N PHE A 457 10.10 3.53 -25.69
CA PHE A 457 9.01 2.75 -25.09
C PHE A 457 7.96 3.65 -24.42
N VAL A 458 8.37 4.55 -23.52
CA VAL A 458 7.41 5.43 -22.82
C VAL A 458 6.64 6.30 -23.81
N PHE A 459 7.30 6.85 -24.84
CA PHE A 459 6.62 7.64 -25.88
C PHE A 459 5.62 6.80 -26.69
N ALA A 460 5.97 5.57 -27.06
CA ALA A 460 5.08 4.68 -27.81
C ALA A 460 3.86 4.24 -26.99
N HIS A 461 4.00 4.17 -25.67
CA HIS A 461 2.98 3.69 -24.73
C HIS A 461 2.36 4.81 -23.88
N ALA A 462 2.59 6.08 -24.19
CA ALA A 462 2.22 7.20 -23.32
C ALA A 462 0.73 7.21 -22.92
N GLY A 463 -0.17 6.91 -23.86
CA GLY A 463 -1.61 6.82 -23.58
C GLY A 463 -2.03 5.59 -22.76
N GLU A 464 -1.29 4.48 -22.84
CA GLU A 464 -1.51 3.30 -21.98
C GLU A 464 -0.98 3.56 -20.57
N LEU A 465 0.16 4.24 -20.48
CA LEU A 465 0.82 4.57 -19.22
C LEU A 465 0.18 5.76 -18.51
N GLY A 466 -0.69 6.53 -19.19
CA GLY A 466 -1.34 7.71 -18.63
C GLY A 466 -0.35 8.83 -18.31
N VAL A 467 0.63 9.08 -19.19
CA VAL A 467 1.70 10.08 -18.97
C VAL A 467 1.72 11.13 -20.07
N SER A 468 2.03 12.38 -19.72
CA SER A 468 2.33 13.42 -20.71
C SER A 468 3.78 13.33 -21.18
N THR A 469 3.96 13.35 -22.51
CA THR A 469 5.28 13.42 -23.15
C THR A 469 5.81 14.85 -23.26
N GLU A 470 5.02 15.85 -22.88
CA GLU A 470 5.44 17.25 -22.87
C GLU A 470 6.43 17.51 -21.73
N CYS A 471 7.59 18.08 -22.08
CA CYS A 471 8.61 18.52 -21.11
C CYS A 471 9.06 17.41 -20.13
N TYR A 472 9.12 16.15 -20.56
CA TYR A 472 9.65 15.05 -19.75
C TYR A 472 11.10 15.32 -19.29
N SER A 473 11.52 14.73 -18.18
CA SER A 473 12.86 14.94 -17.61
C SER A 473 13.69 13.66 -17.52
N LEU A 474 15.01 13.82 -17.58
CA LEU A 474 15.97 12.74 -17.31
C LEU A 474 16.76 13.03 -16.04
N TRP A 475 16.75 12.08 -15.12
CA TRP A 475 17.42 12.19 -13.84
C TRP A 475 18.47 11.10 -13.71
N GLY A 476 19.54 11.36 -12.97
CA GLY A 476 20.40 10.28 -12.54
C GLY A 476 21.53 10.68 -11.61
N GLY A 477 22.06 9.67 -10.93
CA GLY A 477 23.22 9.78 -10.07
C GLY A 477 24.45 9.12 -10.67
N SER A 478 25.62 9.72 -10.47
CA SER A 478 26.92 9.16 -10.85
C SER A 478 26.97 8.69 -12.32
N ALA A 479 26.99 7.39 -12.60
CA ALA A 479 26.93 6.83 -13.96
C ALA A 479 25.61 7.13 -14.68
N GLY A 480 24.47 7.05 -13.98
CA GLY A 480 23.16 7.39 -14.53
C GLY A 480 23.03 8.87 -14.89
N ALA A 481 23.67 9.76 -14.14
CA ALA A 481 23.75 11.18 -14.50
C ALA A 481 24.46 11.42 -15.85
N ARG A 482 25.46 10.59 -16.17
CA ARG A 482 26.13 10.65 -17.48
C ARG A 482 25.19 10.24 -18.61
N MET A 483 24.36 9.22 -18.39
CA MET A 483 23.36 8.78 -19.35
C MET A 483 22.33 9.89 -19.61
N ALA A 484 21.81 10.49 -18.54
CA ALA A 484 20.89 11.63 -18.62
C ALA A 484 21.51 12.81 -19.40
N ALA A 485 22.78 13.15 -19.14
CA ALA A 485 23.48 14.22 -19.86
C ALA A 485 23.70 13.90 -21.36
N TYR A 486 24.11 12.67 -21.68
CA TYR A 486 24.30 12.24 -23.06
C TYR A 486 23.01 12.28 -23.87
N LEU A 487 21.92 11.67 -23.35
CA LEU A 487 20.64 11.68 -24.06
C LEU A 487 19.96 13.05 -24.02
N GLY A 488 20.20 13.85 -22.99
CA GLY A 488 19.84 15.26 -22.99
C GLY A 488 20.49 16.03 -24.15
N SER A 489 21.80 15.85 -24.34
CA SER A 489 22.56 16.55 -25.38
C SER A 489 22.18 16.09 -26.80
N TYR A 490 22.15 14.77 -27.01
CA TYR A 490 22.12 14.19 -28.36
C TYR A 490 20.74 13.66 -28.76
N GLY A 491 19.85 13.35 -27.82
CA GLY A 491 18.55 12.73 -28.04
C GLY A 491 18.62 11.20 -28.20
N PRO A 492 17.49 10.49 -28.08
CA PRO A 492 17.45 9.02 -28.13
C PRO A 492 17.93 8.43 -29.47
N ALA A 493 17.63 9.06 -30.60
CA ALA A 493 18.08 8.61 -31.92
C ALA A 493 19.60 8.45 -32.07
N ALA A 494 20.39 9.24 -31.33
CA ALA A 494 21.85 9.14 -31.37
C ALA A 494 22.39 7.83 -30.74
N PHE A 495 21.55 7.15 -29.96
CA PHE A 495 21.89 5.93 -29.22
C PHE A 495 21.02 4.73 -29.66
N GLY A 496 20.38 4.81 -30.83
CA GLY A 496 19.61 3.71 -31.40
C GLY A 496 18.13 3.67 -31.00
N GLY A 497 17.63 4.67 -30.29
CA GLY A 497 16.19 4.88 -30.09
C GLY A 497 15.51 5.62 -31.24
N ASP A 498 14.28 6.04 -31.03
CA ASP A 498 13.47 6.77 -32.01
C ASP A 498 13.87 8.25 -32.14
N ASP A 499 13.48 8.88 -33.26
CA ASP A 499 13.65 10.32 -33.50
C ASP A 499 12.59 11.13 -32.73
N LEU A 500 12.86 11.33 -31.44
CA LEU A 500 11.97 11.97 -30.47
C LEU A 500 12.53 13.31 -29.98
N PRO A 501 11.68 14.20 -29.42
CA PRO A 501 12.12 15.41 -28.74
C PRO A 501 13.15 15.10 -27.63
N ARG A 502 14.06 16.04 -27.40
CA ARG A 502 14.95 16.02 -26.22
C ARG A 502 14.14 16.27 -24.94
N PRO A 503 14.64 15.83 -23.76
CA PRO A 503 13.97 16.15 -22.50
C PRO A 503 13.92 17.66 -22.26
N GLY A 504 12.88 18.10 -21.55
CA GLY A 504 12.72 19.50 -21.14
C GLY A 504 13.65 19.90 -20.00
N ALA A 505 14.15 18.94 -19.22
CA ALA A 505 15.14 19.17 -18.18
C ALA A 505 16.03 17.93 -17.94
N VAL A 506 17.25 18.16 -17.47
CA VAL A 506 18.17 17.12 -16.97
C VAL A 506 18.56 17.43 -15.52
N VAL A 507 18.44 16.44 -14.64
CA VAL A 507 18.84 16.52 -13.23
C VAL A 507 20.01 15.59 -12.98
N MET A 508 21.14 16.14 -12.53
CA MET A 508 22.40 15.43 -12.39
C MET A 508 22.89 15.42 -10.94
N GLN A 509 22.98 14.24 -10.35
CA GLN A 509 23.63 14.05 -9.05
C GLN A 509 25.07 13.54 -9.22
N TYR A 510 26.01 14.28 -8.60
CA TYR A 510 27.41 13.88 -8.31
C TYR A 510 28.10 13.06 -9.41
N THR A 511 28.31 13.63 -10.60
CA THR A 511 29.02 12.94 -11.69
C THR A 511 30.23 13.69 -12.20
N GLY A 512 31.19 12.97 -12.79
CA GLY A 512 32.28 13.57 -13.55
C GLY A 512 31.96 13.51 -15.04
N HIS A 513 31.36 14.57 -15.59
CA HIS A 513 31.04 14.72 -17.01
C HIS A 513 31.29 16.16 -17.47
N SER A 514 32.23 16.36 -18.39
CA SER A 514 32.64 17.70 -18.83
C SER A 514 32.07 18.10 -20.19
N ASP A 515 31.54 17.14 -20.95
CA ASP A 515 31.07 17.39 -22.31
C ASP A 515 29.76 18.18 -22.27
N TYR A 516 29.58 19.05 -23.26
CA TYR A 516 28.38 19.85 -23.41
C TYR A 516 28.21 20.27 -24.87
N THR A 517 27.00 20.63 -25.22
CA THR A 517 26.61 21.13 -26.54
C THR A 517 25.69 22.35 -26.38
N LYS A 518 25.42 23.04 -27.48
CA LYS A 518 24.39 24.09 -27.53
C LYS A 518 22.95 23.55 -27.50
N ASN A 519 22.78 22.23 -27.57
CA ASN A 519 21.49 21.56 -27.61
C ASN A 519 21.13 20.94 -26.24
N ASP A 520 22.01 21.07 -25.25
CA ASP A 520 21.72 20.58 -23.90
C ASP A 520 20.46 21.28 -23.36
N PRO A 521 19.61 20.54 -22.64
CA PRO A 521 18.41 21.09 -22.01
C PRO A 521 18.77 21.87 -20.73
N PRO A 522 17.80 22.64 -20.18
CA PRO A 522 17.89 23.15 -18.82
C PRO A 522 18.42 22.08 -17.85
N THR A 523 19.47 22.41 -17.10
CA THR A 523 20.19 21.43 -16.28
C THR A 523 20.30 21.85 -14.82
N TYR A 524 19.74 21.04 -13.92
CA TYR A 524 19.98 21.10 -12.48
C TYR A 524 21.12 20.15 -12.10
N VAL A 525 22.04 20.60 -11.26
CA VAL A 525 23.18 19.80 -10.81
C VAL A 525 23.38 19.94 -9.32
N CYS A 526 23.55 18.82 -8.61
CA CYS A 526 23.98 18.84 -7.22
C CYS A 526 25.07 17.81 -6.90
N VAL A 527 25.98 18.14 -5.99
CA VAL A 527 27.18 17.34 -5.69
C VAL A 527 27.73 17.62 -4.30
N GLY A 528 28.35 16.63 -3.65
CA GLY A 528 29.06 16.81 -2.39
C GLY A 528 30.43 17.49 -2.57
N GLU A 529 30.82 18.38 -1.66
CA GLU A 529 32.11 19.06 -1.70
C GLU A 529 33.30 18.10 -1.49
N ASP A 530 33.07 17.05 -0.71
CA ASP A 530 34.06 16.03 -0.34
C ASP A 530 33.92 14.74 -1.17
N ASP A 531 33.21 14.81 -2.30
CA ASP A 531 33.07 13.70 -3.23
C ASP A 531 34.43 13.23 -3.78
N GLY A 532 34.86 12.05 -3.33
CA GLY A 532 36.12 11.41 -3.69
C GLY A 532 36.10 10.69 -5.05
N ILE A 533 34.94 10.54 -5.68
CA ILE A 533 34.74 9.84 -6.96
C ILE A 533 34.59 10.84 -8.11
N ALA A 534 33.77 11.87 -7.92
CA ALA A 534 33.44 12.87 -8.93
C ALA A 534 33.70 14.28 -8.40
N SER A 535 34.67 15.00 -9.00
CA SER A 535 34.96 16.36 -8.55
C SER A 535 33.82 17.33 -8.87
N TRP A 536 33.28 17.97 -7.83
CA TRP A 536 32.29 19.05 -7.98
C TRP A 536 32.73 20.18 -8.92
N ARG A 537 34.04 20.41 -9.05
CA ARG A 537 34.60 21.43 -9.95
C ARG A 537 34.33 21.11 -11.43
N THR A 538 34.29 19.84 -11.79
CA THR A 538 33.95 19.41 -13.16
C THR A 538 32.51 19.77 -13.47
N MET A 539 31.60 19.52 -12.53
CA MET A 539 30.18 19.90 -12.64
C MET A 539 29.98 21.40 -12.67
N GLU A 540 30.61 22.15 -11.77
CA GLU A 540 30.55 23.61 -11.75
C GLU A 540 31.04 24.21 -13.09
N GLN A 541 32.17 23.71 -13.62
CA GLN A 541 32.70 24.15 -14.90
C GLN A 541 31.74 23.85 -16.05
N ARG A 542 31.16 22.65 -16.11
CA ARG A 542 30.16 22.30 -17.13
C ARG A 542 28.94 23.21 -17.04
N THR A 543 28.38 23.37 -15.84
CA THR A 543 27.22 24.25 -15.60
C THR A 543 27.51 25.69 -16.02
N ASN A 544 28.70 26.22 -15.71
CA ASN A 544 29.12 27.55 -16.16
C ASN A 544 29.23 27.66 -17.69
N HIS A 545 29.68 26.62 -18.38
CA HIS A 545 29.70 26.61 -19.85
C HIS A 545 28.30 26.59 -20.46
N LEU A 546 27.38 25.78 -19.91
CA LEU A 546 25.97 25.77 -20.34
C LEU A 546 25.31 27.14 -20.13
N LYS A 547 25.51 27.75 -18.96
CA LYS A 547 25.04 29.10 -18.66
C LYS A 547 25.60 30.14 -19.63
N ALA A 548 26.87 30.03 -20.03
CA ALA A 548 27.48 30.92 -21.02
C ALA A 548 26.90 30.76 -22.43
N LEU A 549 26.28 29.61 -22.73
CA LEU A 549 25.52 29.37 -23.98
C LEU A 549 24.06 29.85 -23.90
N GLY A 550 23.63 30.38 -22.75
CA GLY A 550 22.25 30.82 -22.52
C GLY A 550 21.28 29.69 -22.16
N ILE A 551 21.80 28.53 -21.75
CA ILE A 551 21.00 27.42 -21.25
C ILE A 551 20.76 27.64 -19.75
N GLU A 552 19.53 27.47 -19.30
CA GLU A 552 19.15 27.64 -17.90
C GLU A 552 19.81 26.55 -17.05
N THR A 553 20.43 26.95 -15.94
CA THR A 553 21.16 26.00 -15.09
C THR A 553 21.13 26.38 -13.63
N GLU A 554 21.06 25.37 -12.78
CA GLU A 554 21.18 25.49 -11.34
C GLU A 554 22.27 24.55 -10.82
N PHE A 555 23.12 25.04 -9.91
CA PHE A 555 24.24 24.27 -9.36
C PHE A 555 24.28 24.40 -7.84
N HIS A 556 24.21 23.25 -7.19
CA HIS A 556 24.30 23.11 -5.74
C HIS A 556 25.50 22.29 -5.35
N LYS A 557 26.23 22.77 -4.35
CA LYS A 557 27.35 22.04 -3.75
C LYS A 557 27.14 22.00 -2.24
N TYR A 558 27.18 20.80 -1.69
CA TYR A 558 26.89 20.56 -0.29
C TYR A 558 28.17 20.31 0.53
N PRO A 559 28.44 21.08 1.60
CA PRO A 559 29.63 20.91 2.42
C PRO A 559 29.58 19.60 3.21
N ASP A 560 30.76 19.06 3.55
CA ASP A 560 30.92 17.86 4.40
C ASP A 560 30.17 16.61 3.88
N LEU A 561 29.97 16.51 2.56
CA LEU A 561 29.21 15.43 1.92
C LEU A 561 30.02 14.73 0.83
N GLY A 562 29.98 13.39 0.87
CA GLY A 562 30.64 12.49 -0.08
C GLY A 562 29.80 12.17 -1.32
N HIS A 563 30.15 11.06 -1.98
CA HIS A 563 29.47 10.58 -3.19
C HIS A 563 28.20 9.80 -2.84
N GLY A 564 27.26 9.67 -3.78
CA GLY A 564 26.23 8.64 -3.71
C GLY A 564 25.23 8.79 -2.56
N PHE A 565 24.89 10.03 -2.17
CA PHE A 565 24.02 10.32 -1.03
C PHE A 565 22.51 10.11 -1.28
N GLY A 566 22.09 9.73 -2.49
CA GLY A 566 20.68 9.46 -2.81
C GLY A 566 19.75 10.63 -2.49
N LEU A 567 18.71 10.40 -1.68
CA LEU A 567 17.79 11.45 -1.21
C LEU A 567 18.44 12.50 -0.30
N GLY A 568 19.63 12.25 0.26
CA GLY A 568 20.34 13.21 1.11
C GLY A 568 19.75 13.38 2.52
N ILE A 569 18.82 12.51 2.94
CA ILE A 569 18.16 12.57 4.26
C ILE A 569 19.21 12.46 5.38
N GLY A 570 19.20 13.41 6.30
CA GLY A 570 20.13 13.51 7.42
C GLY A 570 21.50 14.08 7.03
N THR A 571 21.63 14.71 5.86
CA THR A 571 22.87 15.29 5.35
C THR A 571 22.70 16.78 5.00
N SER A 572 23.79 17.44 4.59
CA SER A 572 23.73 18.82 4.09
C SER A 572 22.98 18.97 2.76
N ALA A 573 22.64 17.87 2.08
CA ALA A 573 21.83 17.84 0.86
C ALA A 573 20.34 17.55 1.11
N GLU A 574 19.89 17.45 2.36
CA GLU A 574 18.46 17.20 2.64
C GLU A 574 17.58 18.28 2.00
N GLY A 575 16.55 17.86 1.26
CA GLY A 575 15.66 18.75 0.50
C GLY A 575 16.07 19.05 -0.95
N TRP A 576 17.23 18.57 -1.42
CA TRP A 576 17.69 18.86 -2.79
C TRP A 576 16.70 18.42 -3.89
N LEU A 577 15.93 17.36 -3.65
CA LEU A 577 14.95 16.84 -4.60
C LEU A 577 13.81 17.84 -4.82
N ASP A 578 13.40 18.57 -3.78
CA ASP A 578 12.36 19.60 -3.87
C ASP A 578 12.87 20.79 -4.72
N ASP A 579 14.13 21.19 -4.56
CA ASP A 579 14.76 22.21 -5.39
C ASP A 579 14.86 21.76 -6.87
N ALA A 580 15.27 20.52 -7.11
CA ALA A 580 15.34 19.95 -8.46
C ALA A 580 13.95 19.86 -9.12
N LEU A 581 12.92 19.55 -8.33
CA LEU A 581 11.55 19.51 -8.81
C LEU A 581 11.03 20.92 -9.15
N ALA A 582 11.30 21.91 -8.31
CA ALA A 582 10.95 23.31 -8.58
C ALA A 582 11.64 23.84 -9.86
N PHE A 583 12.90 23.45 -10.07
CA PHE A 583 13.63 23.74 -11.30
C PHE A 583 12.94 23.14 -12.53
N TRP A 584 12.54 21.87 -12.47
CA TRP A 584 11.85 21.19 -13.58
C TRP A 584 10.45 21.77 -13.83
N GLN A 585 9.70 22.06 -12.77
CA GLN A 585 8.38 22.69 -12.85
C GLN A 585 8.42 24.02 -13.59
N THR A 586 9.45 24.83 -13.37
CA THR A 586 9.67 26.08 -14.12
C THR A 586 9.82 25.83 -15.64
N GLN A 587 10.42 24.70 -16.04
CA GLN A 587 10.56 24.34 -17.45
C GLN A 587 9.24 23.85 -18.06
N ILE A 588 8.45 23.11 -17.28
CA ILE A 588 7.10 22.67 -17.67
C ILE A 588 6.23 23.89 -17.96
N GLU A 589 6.20 24.86 -17.04
CA GLU A 589 5.43 26.11 -17.18
C GLU A 589 5.88 26.96 -18.38
N THR A 590 7.19 27.03 -18.61
CA THR A 590 7.75 27.77 -19.75
C THR A 590 7.37 27.12 -21.09
N THR A 591 7.30 25.79 -21.13
CA THR A 591 6.95 25.03 -22.33
C THR A 591 5.43 25.08 -22.60
N GLY A 592 4.60 24.97 -21.55
CA GLY A 592 3.14 25.05 -21.64
C GLY A 592 2.58 26.47 -21.90
N GLY A 593 3.38 27.51 -21.65
CA GLY A 593 3.01 28.92 -21.91
C GLY A 593 3.07 29.36 -23.39
N THR A 594 3.48 28.46 -24.29
CA THR A 594 3.49 28.72 -25.75
C THR A 594 2.34 27.99 -26.44
N VAL A 595 1.16 28.63 -26.47
CA VAL A 595 0.03 28.31 -27.37
C VAL A 595 -0.23 29.49 -28.30
#